data_AF-A0A529MP87-F1
#
_entry.id   AF-A0A529MP87-F1
#
_cell.length_a   1.000
_cell.length_b   1.000
_cell.length_c   1.000
_cell.angle_alpha   90.00
_cell.angle_beta   90.00
_cell.angle_gamma   90.00
#
_symmetry.space_group_name_H-M   'P 1'
#
loop_
_entity.id
_entity.type
_entity.pdbx_description
1 polymer ?
#
loop_
_entity_poly.entity_id
_entity_poly.type
_entity_poly.pdbx_seq_one_letter_code
_entity_poly.pdbx_strand_id
1 'polypeptide(L)'
;VTFHAFGQLQDIASDLDAASRVDKIVYLNKLLFVTGALLATALFFGTFFIYPLIRGQVREEGKLRAMTVSLSARSQTLEQAALTDGLTGMQNRRYFDDALREYLHEFRRIDRPVGLMILDLDHFK
;
A
#
# COMPACT_ATOMS: atom_id res chain seq x y z
N VAL A 1 -68.61 -13.83 -18.26
CA VAL A 1 -67.61 -14.90 -18.00
C VAL A 1 -67.20 -15.61 -19.29
N THR A 2 -68.14 -15.96 -20.18
CA THR A 2 -67.87 -16.61 -21.49
C THR A 2 -67.00 -15.80 -22.46
N PHE A 3 -67.11 -14.48 -22.49
CA PHE A 3 -66.30 -13.64 -23.41
C PHE A 3 -64.80 -13.61 -23.06
N HIS A 4 -64.46 -13.65 -21.77
CA HIS A 4 -63.07 -13.73 -21.30
C HIS A 4 -62.45 -15.11 -21.59
N ALA A 5 -63.23 -16.18 -21.48
CA ALA A 5 -62.77 -17.53 -21.80
C ALA A 5 -62.44 -17.70 -23.30
N PHE A 6 -63.21 -17.06 -24.18
CA PHE A 6 -62.97 -17.12 -25.62
C PHE A 6 -61.70 -16.35 -26.02
N GLY A 7 -61.46 -15.17 -25.43
CA GLY A 7 -60.22 -14.41 -25.65
C GLY A 7 -58.97 -15.16 -25.22
N GLN A 8 -59.00 -15.82 -24.05
CA GLN A 8 -57.88 -16.64 -23.58
C GLN A 8 -57.61 -17.85 -24.50
N LEU A 9 -58.65 -18.50 -25.01
CA LEU A 9 -58.49 -19.60 -25.96
C LEU A 9 -57.94 -19.13 -27.32
N GLN A 10 -58.34 -17.94 -27.77
CA GLN A 10 -57.81 -17.30 -28.98
C GLN A 10 -56.32 -16.95 -28.82
N ASP A 11 -55.93 -16.39 -27.67
CA ASP A 11 -54.53 -16.06 -27.37
C ASP A 11 -53.68 -17.33 -27.31
N ILE A 12 -54.14 -18.37 -26.61
CA ILE A 12 -53.47 -19.69 -26.55
C ILE A 12 -53.38 -20.32 -27.95
N ALA A 13 -54.43 -20.23 -28.77
CA ALA A 13 -54.43 -20.74 -30.13
C ALA A 13 -53.46 -19.97 -31.04
N SER A 14 -53.36 -18.65 -30.88
CA SER A 14 -52.37 -17.81 -31.57
C SER A 14 -50.93 -18.11 -31.12
N ASP A 15 -50.75 -18.56 -29.87
CA ASP A 15 -49.47 -19.00 -29.33
C ASP A 15 -49.01 -20.36 -29.84
N LEU A 16 -49.98 -21.19 -30.24
CA LEU A 16 -49.76 -22.49 -30.88
C LEU A 16 -49.44 -22.35 -32.38
N ASP A 17 -49.68 -21.18 -32.98
CA ASP A 17 -49.32 -20.92 -34.37
C ASP A 17 -47.80 -20.88 -34.55
N ALA A 18 -47.33 -21.51 -35.63
CA ALA A 18 -45.91 -21.67 -35.91
C ALA A 18 -45.21 -20.31 -36.10
N ALA A 19 -45.91 -19.31 -36.65
CA ALA A 19 -45.36 -17.97 -36.86
C ALA A 19 -45.06 -17.25 -35.53
N SER A 20 -46.01 -17.27 -34.57
CA SER A 20 -45.84 -16.66 -33.24
C SER A 20 -44.67 -17.30 -32.45
N ARG A 21 -44.51 -18.62 -32.56
CA ARG A 21 -43.38 -19.34 -31.93
C ARG A 21 -42.03 -18.94 -32.51
N VAL A 22 -41.96 -18.75 -33.83
CA VAL A 22 -40.73 -18.30 -34.51
C VAL A 22 -40.33 -16.90 -34.02
N ASP A 23 -41.28 -15.97 -33.92
CA ASP A 23 -41.02 -14.61 -33.44
C ASP A 23 -40.52 -14.59 -31.98
N LYS A 24 -41.11 -15.42 -31.11
CA LYS A 24 -40.65 -15.59 -29.73
C LYS A 24 -39.22 -16.14 -29.66
N ILE A 25 -38.89 -17.14 -30.47
CA ILE A 25 -37.53 -17.72 -30.52
C ILE A 25 -36.51 -16.67 -31.00
N VAL A 26 -36.86 -15.88 -32.02
CA VAL A 26 -36.01 -14.79 -32.52
C VAL A 26 -35.80 -13.74 -31.43
N TYR A 27 -36.85 -13.35 -30.70
CA TYR A 27 -36.74 -12.42 -29.59
C TYR A 27 -35.84 -12.97 -28.47
N LEU A 28 -36.03 -14.24 -28.08
CA LEU A 28 -35.24 -14.89 -27.03
C LEU A 28 -33.76 -14.97 -27.41
N ASN A 29 -33.45 -15.35 -28.65
CA ASN A 29 -32.08 -15.39 -29.17
C ASN A 29 -31.44 -14.00 -29.19
N LYS A 30 -32.20 -12.96 -29.57
CA LYS A 30 -31.72 -11.57 -29.55
C LYS A 30 -31.40 -11.10 -28.13
N LEU A 31 -32.26 -11.44 -27.16
CA LEU A 31 -32.05 -11.13 -25.75
C LEU A 31 -30.81 -11.86 -25.19
N LEU A 32 -30.70 -13.16 -25.45
CA LEU A 32 -29.53 -13.96 -25.07
C LEU A 32 -28.23 -13.40 -25.66
N PHE A 33 -28.24 -12.99 -26.92
CA PHE A 33 -27.08 -12.39 -27.56
C PHE A 33 -26.65 -11.07 -26.90
N VAL A 34 -27.61 -10.17 -26.66
CA VAL A 34 -27.32 -8.87 -26.02
C VAL A 34 -26.78 -9.05 -24.61
N THR A 35 -27.41 -9.90 -23.79
CA THR A 35 -26.97 -10.16 -22.42
C THR A 35 -25.59 -10.82 -22.39
N GLY A 36 -25.31 -11.78 -23.29
CA GLY A 36 -23.99 -12.38 -23.44
C GLY A 36 -22.91 -11.36 -23.83
N ALA A 37 -23.20 -10.46 -24.77
CA ALA A 37 -22.27 -9.40 -25.16
C ALA A 37 -21.97 -8.42 -24.01
N LEU A 38 -22.97 -8.07 -23.21
CA LEU A 38 -22.79 -7.23 -22.02
C LEU A 38 -21.91 -7.89 -20.95
N LEU A 39 -22.14 -9.18 -20.68
CA LEU A 39 -21.30 -9.93 -19.73
C LEU A 39 -19.86 -10.07 -20.23
N ALA A 40 -19.67 -10.38 -21.52
CA ALA A 40 -18.34 -10.52 -22.11
C ALA A 40 -17.55 -9.21 -22.06
N THR A 41 -18.19 -8.08 -22.35
CA THR A 41 -17.56 -6.76 -22.24
C THR A 41 -17.24 -6.42 -20.80
N ALA A 42 -18.15 -6.64 -19.85
CA ALA A 42 -17.87 -6.42 -18.42
C ALA A 42 -16.66 -7.23 -17.94
N LEU A 43 -16.56 -8.51 -18.32
CA LEU A 43 -15.42 -9.37 -17.98
C LEU A 43 -14.13 -8.92 -18.66
N PHE A 44 -14.19 -8.52 -19.93
CA PHE A 44 -13.04 -7.98 -20.66
C PHE A 44 -12.51 -6.71 -19.99
N PHE A 45 -13.38 -5.76 -19.66
CA PHE A 45 -12.97 -4.53 -18.97
C PHE A 45 -12.45 -4.82 -17.55
N GLY A 46 -13.08 -5.73 -16.82
CA GLY A 46 -12.62 -6.15 -15.50
C GLY A 46 -11.21 -6.74 -15.55
N THR A 47 -10.97 -7.69 -16.46
CA THR A 47 -9.66 -8.33 -16.59
C THR A 47 -8.59 -7.42 -17.19
N PHE A 48 -8.94 -6.57 -18.16
CA PHE A 48 -7.97 -5.73 -18.86
C PHE A 48 -7.63 -4.44 -18.10
N PHE A 49 -8.57 -3.85 -17.36
CA PHE A 49 -8.33 -2.62 -16.60
C PHE A 49 -8.14 -2.89 -15.11
N ILE A 50 -9.05 -3.62 -14.46
CA ILE A 50 -8.99 -3.77 -12.99
C ILE A 50 -7.77 -4.60 -12.55
N TYR A 51 -7.46 -5.69 -13.25
CA TYR A 51 -6.31 -6.54 -12.91
C TYR A 51 -4.96 -5.81 -12.92
N PRO A 52 -4.57 -5.06 -13.98
CA PRO A 52 -3.29 -4.35 -13.97
C PRO A 52 -3.25 -3.19 -12.95
N LEU A 53 -4.38 -2.52 -12.66
CA LEU A 53 -4.43 -1.48 -11.63
C LEU A 53 -4.07 -2.05 -10.23
N ILE A 54 -4.63 -3.21 -9.87
CA ILE A 54 -4.34 -3.86 -8.58
C ILE A 54 -2.87 -4.32 -8.53
N ARG A 55 -2.34 -4.83 -9.64
CA ARG A 55 -0.95 -5.32 -9.71
C ARG A 55 0.11 -4.21 -9.63
N GLY A 56 -0.24 -3.00 -10.06
CA GLY A 56 0.67 -1.83 -10.01
C GLY A 56 0.96 -1.37 -8.58
N GLN A 57 -0.08 -1.22 -7.77
CA GLN A 57 -0.01 -0.70 -6.40
C GLN A 57 0.87 -1.58 -5.47
N VAL A 58 0.77 -2.90 -5.59
CA VAL A 58 1.55 -3.85 -4.76
C VAL A 58 3.06 -3.72 -5.01
N ARG A 59 3.49 -3.32 -6.21
CA ARG A 59 4.92 -3.12 -6.52
C ARG A 59 5.46 -1.79 -5.97
N GLU A 60 4.62 -0.78 -5.80
CA GLU A 60 5.03 0.53 -5.29
C GLU A 60 5.19 0.51 -3.78
N GLU A 61 4.28 -0.14 -3.06
CA GLU A 61 4.40 -0.32 -1.61
C GLU A 61 5.66 -1.09 -1.21
N GLY A 62 6.03 -2.12 -1.99
CA GLY A 62 7.26 -2.88 -1.76
C GLY A 62 8.52 -2.01 -1.90
N LYS A 63 8.55 -1.09 -2.88
CA LYS A 63 9.67 -0.16 -3.08
C LYS A 63 9.77 0.88 -1.98
N LEU A 64 8.64 1.42 -1.53
CA LEU A 64 8.61 2.38 -0.42
C LEU A 64 9.13 1.74 0.86
N ARG A 65 8.66 0.53 1.20
CA ARG A 65 9.16 -0.21 2.37
C ARG A 65 10.65 -0.53 2.26
N ALA A 66 11.13 -0.95 1.10
CA ALA A 66 12.55 -1.21 0.88
C ALA A 66 13.41 0.06 1.01
N MET A 67 12.94 1.20 0.49
CA MET A 67 13.63 2.49 0.65
C MET A 67 13.68 2.92 2.12
N THR A 68 12.56 2.85 2.86
CA THR A 68 12.51 3.18 4.29
C THR A 68 13.47 2.32 5.10
N VAL A 69 13.55 1.02 4.85
CA VAL A 69 14.50 0.12 5.52
C VAL A 69 15.95 0.52 5.20
N SER A 70 16.26 0.84 3.93
CA SER A 70 17.60 1.28 3.53
C SER A 70 17.99 2.64 4.13
N LEU A 71 17.03 3.55 4.27
CA LEU A 71 17.20 4.87 4.87
C LEU A 71 17.43 4.74 6.38
N SER A 72 16.64 3.89 7.06
CA SER A 72 16.82 3.62 8.49
C SER A 72 18.18 2.99 8.79
N ALA A 73 18.63 2.03 7.98
CA ALA A 73 19.93 1.40 8.14
C ALA A 73 21.09 2.40 7.93
N ARG A 74 20.97 3.29 6.93
CA ARG A 74 21.95 4.36 6.70
C ARG A 74 21.95 5.41 7.82
N SER A 75 20.77 5.76 8.33
CA SER A 75 20.63 6.70 9.46
C SER A 75 21.31 6.15 10.71
N GLN A 76 21.12 4.86 11.03
CA GLN A 76 21.81 4.23 12.16
C GLN A 76 23.33 4.21 11.99
N THR A 77 23.85 3.95 10.79
CA THR A 77 25.31 4.02 10.56
C THR A 77 25.86 5.44 10.67
N LEU A 78 25.08 6.46 10.26
CA LEU A 78 25.47 7.86 10.41
C LEU A 78 25.38 8.33 11.86
N GLU A 79 24.38 7.88 12.62
CA GLU A 79 24.31 8.14 14.07
C GLU A 79 25.47 7.48 14.82
N GLN A 80 25.83 6.24 14.48
CA GLN A 80 26.99 5.56 15.07
C GLN A 80 28.32 6.21 14.67
N ALA A 81 28.46 6.66 13.42
CA ALA A 81 29.65 7.37 12.94
C ALA A 81 29.74 8.82 13.42
N ALA A 82 28.62 9.45 13.83
CA ALA A 82 28.61 10.79 14.39
C ALA A 82 29.05 10.84 15.87
N LEU A 83 29.12 9.68 16.54
CA LEU A 83 29.57 9.54 17.93
C LEU A 83 31.09 9.37 18.07
N THR A 84 31.81 9.12 16.97
CA THR A 84 33.26 8.96 16.93
C THR A 84 33.88 10.06 16.08
N ASP A 85 34.92 10.71 16.59
CA ASP A 85 35.73 11.64 15.81
C ASP A 85 36.54 10.84 14.78
N GLY A 86 36.22 11.01 13.49
CA GLY A 86 36.81 10.23 12.40
C GLY A 86 38.33 10.42 12.21
N LEU A 87 38.91 11.44 12.83
CA LEU A 87 40.35 11.73 12.77
C LEU A 87 41.15 10.99 13.86
N THR A 88 40.54 10.72 15.02
CA THR A 88 41.24 10.14 16.19
C THR A 88 40.68 8.81 16.68
N GLY A 89 39.48 8.41 16.24
CA GLY A 89 38.78 7.22 16.74
C GLY A 89 38.29 7.37 18.19
N MET A 90 38.48 8.54 18.81
CA MET A 90 37.98 8.85 20.15
C MET A 90 36.50 9.28 20.09
N GLN A 91 35.83 9.20 21.24
CA GLN A 91 34.45 9.67 21.37
C GLN A 91 34.38 11.18 21.04
N ASN A 92 33.41 11.57 20.22
CA ASN A 92 33.24 12.96 19.79
C ASN A 92 32.92 13.85 21.01
N ARG A 93 33.25 15.15 20.92
CA ARG A 93 32.98 16.16 21.95
C ARG A 93 31.54 16.12 22.46
N ARG A 94 30.57 15.81 21.59
CA ARG A 94 29.16 15.67 21.97
C ARG A 94 28.93 14.55 22.99
N TYR A 95 29.55 13.39 22.78
CA TYR A 95 29.46 12.28 23.73
C TYR A 95 30.11 12.64 25.08
N PHE A 96 31.27 13.32 25.04
CA PHE A 96 31.91 13.83 26.25
C PHE A 96 31.02 14.79 27.03
N ASP A 97 30.38 15.75 26.35
CA ASP A 97 29.50 16.73 27.00
C ASP A 97 28.27 16.07 27.66
N ASP A 98 27.67 15.07 27.00
CA ASP A 98 26.52 14.34 27.52
C ASP A 98 26.91 13.48 28.74
N ALA A 99 27.99 12.71 28.63
CA ALA A 99 28.51 11.89 29.74
C ALA A 99 28.94 12.76 30.93
N LEU A 100 29.60 13.90 30.70
CA LEU A 100 30.01 14.82 31.77
C LEU A 100 28.80 15.37 32.53
N ARG A 101 27.70 15.69 31.85
CA ARG A 101 26.46 16.15 32.51
C ARG A 101 25.86 15.07 33.39
N GLU A 102 25.82 13.84 32.90
CA GLU A 102 25.32 12.69 33.65
C GLU A 102 26.16 12.45 34.92
N TYR A 103 27.49 12.42 34.79
CA TYR A 103 28.37 12.27 35.95
C TYR A 103 28.25 13.44 36.93
N LEU A 104 28.24 14.69 36.47
CA LEU A 104 28.08 15.83 37.38
C LEU A 104 26.76 15.77 38.16
N HIS A 105 25.69 15.27 37.56
CA HIS A 105 24.42 15.06 38.26
C HIS A 105 24.53 13.97 39.33
N GLU A 106 25.12 12.82 38.99
CA GLU A 106 25.31 11.71 39.92
C GLU A 106 26.25 12.07 41.08
N PHE A 107 27.38 12.70 40.80
CA PHE A 107 28.36 13.09 41.82
C PHE A 107 27.86 14.22 42.74
N ARG A 108 27.01 15.14 42.23
CA ARG A 108 26.28 16.10 43.08
C ARG A 108 25.34 15.41 44.07
N ARG A 109 24.71 14.30 43.67
CA ARG A 109 23.77 13.56 44.53
C ARG A 109 24.46 12.85 45.69
N ILE A 110 25.73 12.47 45.52
CA ILE A 110 26.54 11.79 46.54
C ILE A 110 27.55 12.71 47.24
N ASP A 111 27.48 14.02 46.97
CA ASP A 111 28.32 15.08 47.55
C ASP A 111 29.84 14.80 47.44
N ARG A 112 30.26 14.29 46.26
CA ARG A 112 31.65 13.95 45.97
C ARG A 112 32.25 14.93 44.95
N PRO A 113 33.50 15.41 45.17
CA PRO A 113 34.17 16.29 44.22
C PRO A 113 34.55 15.55 42.93
N VAL A 114 34.41 16.22 41.79
CA VAL A 114 34.80 15.73 40.46
C VAL A 114 35.99 16.53 39.96
N GLY A 115 36.99 15.85 39.40
CA GLY A 115 38.13 16.46 38.72
C GLY A 115 38.05 16.26 37.22
N LEU A 116 38.40 17.28 36.44
CA LEU A 116 38.50 17.22 34.97
C LEU A 116 39.91 17.61 34.55
N MET A 117 40.54 16.78 33.71
CA MET A 117 41.84 17.06 33.09
C MET A 117 41.64 17.29 31.60
N ILE A 118 41.99 18.48 31.13
CA ILE A 118 41.96 18.85 29.71
C ILE A 118 43.41 18.90 29.25
N LEU A 119 43.71 18.15 28.20
CA LEU A 119 45.02 18.13 27.55
C LEU A 119 44.86 18.80 26.18
N ASP A 120 45.67 19.82 25.92
CA ASP A 120 45.77 20.43 24.59
C ASP A 120 47.18 20.17 24.04
N LEU A 121 47.28 19.92 22.73
CA LEU A 121 48.56 19.70 22.08
C LEU A 121 49.05 21.02 21.49
N ASP A 122 50.00 21.66 22.19
CA ASP A 122 50.63 22.88 21.70
C ASP A 122 51.48 22.58 20.44
N HIS A 123 51.35 23.42 19.39
CA HIS A 123 52.06 23.34 18.09
C HIS A 123 51.60 22.24 17.09
N PHE A 124 50.30 22.14 16.82
CA PHE A 124 49.82 21.43 15.63
C PHE A 124 50.23 22.21 14.35
N LYS A 125 51.18 21.68 13.55
CA LYS A 125 51.59 22.21 12.24
C LYS A 125 51.09 21.31 11.12
#